data_AF-A0A7J4T5P9-F1
#
_entry.id   AF-A0A7J4T5P9-F1
#
_cell.length_a   1.000
_cell.length_b   1.000
_cell.length_c   1.000
_cell.angle_alpha   90.00
_cell.angle_beta   90.00
_cell.angle_gamma   90.00
#
_symmetry.space_group_name_H-M   'P 1'
#
loop_
_entity.id
_entity.type
_entity.pdbx_description
1 polymer ?
#
loop_
_entity_poly.entity_id
_entity_poly.type
_entity_poly.pdbx_seq_one_letter_code
_entity_poly.pdbx_strand_id
1 'polypeptide(L)'
;MSNSTLTPGEQLANMILDIVHSECPEAGFLKNMDKLLLADGDFLEFQKRSILYYTLRRLIHGASYALEKALVQYADSAHAIPIIKDYINNNFSFSLPLEQMNRLHALVYSCVDASHKNLTKAARAYTLESFKKSGITTCYMCGVEIDFNSVEASNSASVEHLFPKEYGGDSRQENLALSCKDCNKHKDDHMHPSDFHFEKISTKHDKTHKKFAKQLFVSRHVVAMWLKENCECTICGKHASSAGRLEVFQKEPQDSWHFLNIGVQCSDHNEG
;
A
#
# COMPACT_ATOMS: atom_id res chain seq x y z
N MET A 1 10.94 -20.99 9.46
CA MET A 1 10.78 -19.71 8.76
C MET A 1 10.58 -20.04 7.30
N SER A 2 9.34 -19.98 6.80
CA SER A 2 9.13 -20.12 5.36
C SER A 2 9.86 -18.96 4.68
N ASN A 3 10.67 -19.26 3.66
CA ASN A 3 11.15 -18.23 2.75
C ASN A 3 9.91 -17.69 2.04
N SER A 4 9.22 -16.73 2.66
CA SER A 4 8.17 -15.97 2.02
C SER A 4 8.81 -15.36 0.77
N THR A 5 8.45 -15.87 -0.39
CA THR A 5 8.90 -15.29 -1.64
C THR A 5 8.31 -13.89 -1.70
N LEU A 6 9.03 -12.89 -2.17
CA LEU A 6 8.48 -11.55 -2.37
C LEU A 6 7.63 -11.49 -3.64
N THR A 7 6.61 -10.64 -3.70
CA THR A 7 5.79 -10.43 -4.91
C THR A 7 6.68 -9.81 -6.00
N PRO A 8 6.30 -9.89 -7.29
CA PRO A 8 7.02 -9.17 -8.33
C PRO A 8 7.20 -7.68 -7.99
N GLY A 9 6.14 -7.06 -7.45
CA GLY A 9 6.15 -5.67 -7.01
C GLY A 9 7.12 -5.37 -5.88
N GLU A 10 7.15 -6.20 -4.84
CA GLU A 10 8.11 -6.07 -3.73
C GLU A 10 9.56 -6.30 -4.20
N GLN A 11 9.78 -7.27 -5.08
CA GLN A 11 11.10 -7.51 -5.66
C GLN A 11 11.58 -6.31 -6.49
N LEU A 12 10.69 -5.71 -7.28
CA LEU A 12 10.97 -4.52 -8.07
C LEU A 12 11.24 -3.30 -7.17
N ALA A 13 10.44 -3.11 -6.11
CA ALA A 13 10.62 -2.05 -5.13
C ALA A 13 11.99 -2.15 -4.44
N ASN A 14 12.37 -3.35 -3.98
CA ASN A 14 13.69 -3.59 -3.37
C ASN A 14 14.82 -3.32 -4.35
N MET A 15 14.68 -3.77 -5.61
CA MET A 15 15.66 -3.49 -6.65
C MET A 15 15.84 -1.98 -6.89
N ILE A 16 14.75 -1.21 -6.98
CA ILE A 16 14.82 0.25 -7.16
C ILE A 16 15.48 0.90 -5.95
N LEU A 17 15.17 0.46 -4.72
CA LEU A 17 15.81 0.95 -3.51
C LEU A 17 17.32 0.71 -3.52
N ASP A 18 17.77 -0.49 -3.90
CA ASP A 18 19.20 -0.83 -3.99
C ASP A 18 19.92 0.09 -4.98
N ILE A 19 19.30 0.36 -6.13
CA ILE A 19 19.83 1.28 -7.15
C ILE A 19 19.96 2.69 -6.59
N VAL A 20 18.86 3.24 -6.06
CA VAL A 20 18.83 4.62 -5.55
C VAL A 20 19.78 4.81 -4.36
N HIS A 21 19.89 3.82 -3.47
CA HIS A 21 20.80 3.89 -2.33
C HIS A 21 22.26 3.95 -2.75
N SER A 22 22.62 3.27 -3.85
CA SER A 22 23.99 3.31 -4.39
C SER A 22 24.35 4.65 -5.05
N GLU A 23 23.35 5.38 -5.58
CA GLU A 23 23.57 6.58 -6.38
C GLU A 23 23.37 7.90 -5.60
N CYS A 24 22.58 7.92 -4.52
CA CYS A 24 22.18 9.17 -3.84
C CYS A 24 22.35 9.12 -2.31
N PRO A 25 23.58 9.31 -1.80
CA PRO A 25 23.87 9.24 -0.36
C PRO A 25 23.37 10.44 0.47
N GLU A 26 23.03 11.58 -0.14
CA GLU A 26 22.72 12.82 0.57
C GLU A 26 21.24 13.23 0.53
N ALA A 27 20.49 12.87 1.58
CA ALA A 27 19.14 13.39 1.82
C ALA A 27 19.15 14.68 2.68
N GLY A 28 20.14 15.57 2.53
CA GLY A 28 20.37 16.71 3.43
C GLY A 28 19.15 17.62 3.60
N PHE A 29 18.50 18.00 2.50
CA PHE A 29 17.27 18.81 2.53
C PHE A 29 16.13 18.12 3.27
N LEU A 30 15.82 16.86 2.92
CA LEU A 30 14.71 16.13 3.54
C LEU A 30 14.98 15.83 5.02
N LYS A 31 16.22 15.51 5.40
CA LYS A 31 16.64 15.36 6.81
C LYS A 31 16.46 16.66 7.59
N ASN A 32 16.76 17.81 6.98
CA ASN A 32 16.58 19.11 7.62
C ASN A 32 15.10 19.47 7.77
N MET A 33 14.27 19.18 6.76
CA MET A 33 12.82 19.36 6.83
C MET A 33 12.18 18.47 7.89
N ASP A 34 12.62 17.21 7.98
CA ASP A 34 12.14 16.27 8.99
C ASP A 34 12.42 16.76 10.43
N LYS A 35 13.63 17.27 10.68
CA LYS A 35 13.99 17.93 11.95
C LYS A 35 13.16 19.20 12.20
N LEU A 36 12.94 20.02 11.18
CA LEU A 36 12.14 21.24 11.30
C LEU A 36 10.69 20.93 11.70
N LEU A 37 10.16 19.80 11.21
CA LEU A 37 8.81 19.32 11.51
C LEU A 37 8.73 18.50 12.80
N LEU A 38 9.85 18.28 13.49
CA LEU A 38 9.94 17.41 14.68
C LEU A 38 9.34 16.01 14.40
N ALA A 39 9.62 15.45 13.21
CA ALA A 39 8.99 14.23 12.73
C ALA A 39 9.79 12.94 13.03
N ASP A 40 10.93 13.03 13.70
CA ASP A 40 11.77 11.89 14.12
C ASP A 40 12.08 10.86 13.02
N GLY A 41 12.22 11.31 11.77
CA GLY A 41 12.48 10.48 10.61
C GLY A 41 11.23 10.05 9.84
N ASP A 42 10.04 10.19 10.40
CA ASP A 42 8.77 9.78 9.77
C ASP A 42 8.55 10.52 8.45
N PHE A 43 8.85 11.82 8.39
CA PHE A 43 8.68 12.60 7.16
C PHE A 43 9.69 12.17 6.10
N LEU A 44 10.96 12.01 6.47
CA LEU A 44 11.99 11.54 5.55
C LEU A 44 11.65 10.16 4.97
N GLU A 45 11.26 9.20 5.82
CA GLU A 45 10.92 7.85 5.41
C GLU A 45 9.66 7.84 4.52
N PHE A 46 8.65 8.62 4.90
CA PHE A 46 7.46 8.79 4.09
C PHE A 46 7.77 9.32 2.68
N GLN A 47 8.60 10.36 2.57
CA GLN A 47 8.99 10.93 1.28
C GLN A 47 9.75 9.92 0.41
N LYS A 48 10.68 9.16 0.99
CA LYS A 48 11.39 8.09 0.28
C LYS A 48 10.42 7.04 -0.27
N ARG A 49 9.49 6.57 0.56
CA ARG A 49 8.45 5.62 0.13
C ARG A 49 7.57 6.22 -0.96
N SER A 50 7.14 7.48 -0.83
CA SER A 50 6.30 8.15 -1.82
C SER A 50 6.96 8.17 -3.20
N ILE A 51 8.24 8.56 -3.26
CA ILE A 51 9.02 8.59 -4.50
C ILE A 51 9.18 7.17 -5.07
N LEU A 52 9.48 6.18 -4.21
CA LEU A 52 9.61 4.77 -4.61
C LEU A 52 8.32 4.26 -5.27
N TYR A 53 7.19 4.37 -4.58
CA TYR A 53 5.91 3.85 -5.07
C TYR A 53 5.38 4.63 -6.27
N TYR A 54 5.64 5.94 -6.34
CA TYR A 54 5.38 6.71 -7.56
C TYR A 54 6.18 6.18 -8.75
N THR A 55 7.48 5.89 -8.54
CA THR A 55 8.37 5.34 -9.57
C THR A 55 7.90 3.96 -10.01
N LEU A 56 7.56 3.10 -9.05
CA LEU A 56 7.01 1.76 -9.28
C LEU A 56 5.73 1.81 -10.13
N ARG A 57 4.76 2.66 -9.72
CA ARG A 57 3.50 2.85 -10.47
C ARG A 57 3.77 3.34 -11.88
N ARG A 58 4.66 4.33 -12.06
CA ARG A 58 4.98 4.88 -13.38
C ARG A 58 5.62 3.83 -14.30
N LEU A 59 6.52 2.99 -13.77
CA LEU A 59 7.11 1.88 -14.52
C LEU A 59 6.04 0.88 -14.96
N ILE A 60 5.20 0.41 -14.02
CA ILE A 60 4.20 -0.61 -14.28
C ILE A 60 3.11 -0.07 -15.22
N HIS A 61 2.55 1.10 -14.96
CA HIS A 61 1.48 1.68 -15.79
C HIS A 61 1.99 2.03 -17.19
N GLY A 62 3.21 2.54 -17.29
CA GLY A 62 3.85 2.80 -18.57
C GLY A 62 4.07 1.53 -19.39
N ALA A 63 4.52 0.45 -18.74
CA ALA A 63 4.67 -0.86 -19.37
C ALA A 63 3.32 -1.49 -19.74
N SER A 64 2.29 -1.41 -18.89
CA SER A 64 0.93 -1.84 -19.21
C SER A 64 0.37 -1.08 -20.42
N TYR A 65 0.54 0.24 -20.46
CA TYR A 65 0.12 1.06 -21.59
C TYR A 65 0.85 0.69 -22.89
N ALA A 66 2.15 0.44 -22.81
CA ALA A 66 2.96 -0.04 -23.93
C ALA A 66 2.48 -1.42 -24.44
N LEU A 67 2.17 -2.35 -23.52
CA LEU A 67 1.60 -3.66 -23.83
C LEU A 67 0.25 -3.54 -24.54
N GLU A 68 -0.67 -2.72 -24.03
CA GLU A 68 -1.98 -2.52 -24.66
C GLU A 68 -1.85 -2.00 -26.08
N LYS A 69 -0.96 -1.02 -26.32
CA LYS A 69 -0.68 -0.53 -27.68
C LYS A 69 -0.12 -1.62 -28.59
N ALA A 70 0.80 -2.43 -28.08
CA ALA A 70 1.39 -3.52 -28.85
C ALA A 70 0.33 -4.55 -29.26
N LEU A 71 -0.57 -4.92 -28.35
CA LEU A 71 -1.66 -5.86 -28.64
C LEU A 71 -2.64 -5.31 -29.68
N VAL A 72 -2.95 -4.01 -29.63
CA VAL A 72 -3.81 -3.37 -30.64
C VAL A 72 -3.13 -3.33 -32.02
N GLN A 73 -1.83 -3.03 -32.07
CA GLN A 73 -1.11 -2.85 -33.33
C GLN A 73 -0.68 -4.17 -33.99
N TYR A 74 -0.26 -5.16 -33.21
CA TYR A 74 0.39 -6.38 -33.70
C TYR A 74 -0.41 -7.66 -33.42
N ALA A 75 -1.51 -7.58 -32.65
CA ALA A 75 -2.32 -8.72 -32.23
C ALA A 75 -1.57 -9.85 -31.49
N ASP A 76 -0.35 -9.57 -30.99
CA ASP A 76 0.50 -10.55 -30.31
C ASP A 76 1.34 -9.90 -29.20
N SER A 77 1.43 -10.62 -28.08
CA SER A 77 2.24 -10.31 -26.91
C SER A 77 3.75 -10.41 -27.12
N ALA A 78 4.24 -11.15 -28.12
CA ALA A 78 5.68 -11.28 -28.37
C ALA A 78 6.33 -9.93 -28.73
N HIS A 79 5.57 -9.04 -29.38
CA HIS A 79 6.00 -7.69 -29.72
C HIS A 79 5.98 -6.72 -28.53
N ALA A 80 5.32 -7.10 -27.43
CA ALA A 80 5.22 -6.24 -26.26
C ALA A 80 6.55 -6.11 -25.50
N ILE A 81 7.36 -7.17 -25.46
CA ILE A 81 8.62 -7.16 -24.69
C ILE A 81 9.60 -6.09 -25.24
N PRO A 82 9.90 -6.02 -26.56
CA PRO A 82 10.73 -4.94 -27.10
C PRO A 82 10.16 -3.55 -26.79
N ILE A 83 8.85 -3.35 -26.93
CA ILE A 83 8.22 -2.04 -26.72
C ILE A 83 8.27 -1.62 -25.24
N ILE A 84 8.08 -2.54 -24.30
CA ILE A 84 8.23 -2.27 -22.86
C ILE A 84 9.68 -1.89 -22.54
N LYS A 85 10.66 -2.63 -23.08
CA LYS A 85 12.09 -2.31 -22.91
C LYS A 85 12.42 -0.93 -23.45
N ASP A 86 11.96 -0.61 -24.65
CA ASP A 86 12.16 0.69 -25.27
C ASP A 86 11.50 1.80 -24.44
N TYR A 87 10.30 1.57 -23.93
CA TYR A 87 9.65 2.51 -23.02
C TYR A 87 10.51 2.79 -21.78
N ILE A 88 11.00 1.74 -21.10
CA ILE A 88 11.81 1.88 -19.88
C ILE A 88 13.11 2.63 -20.19
N ASN A 89 13.85 2.21 -21.21
CA ASN A 89 15.12 2.82 -21.60
C ASN A 89 14.99 4.30 -22.02
N ASN A 90 13.87 4.68 -22.64
CA ASN A 90 13.65 6.04 -23.13
C ASN A 90 13.06 6.98 -22.06
N ASN A 91 12.49 6.45 -20.98
CA ASN A 91 11.77 7.26 -19.98
C ASN A 91 12.45 7.26 -18.59
N PHE A 92 13.43 6.38 -18.37
CA PHE A 92 14.13 6.25 -17.09
C PHE A 92 15.64 6.16 -17.31
N SER A 93 16.38 7.01 -16.61
CA SER A 93 17.84 7.04 -16.66
C SER A 93 18.44 6.15 -15.59
N PHE A 94 18.40 4.83 -15.81
CA PHE A 94 19.04 3.86 -14.92
C PHE A 94 20.47 3.56 -15.39
N SER A 95 21.47 3.79 -14.52
CA SER A 95 22.87 3.46 -14.82
C SER A 95 23.23 2.05 -14.32
N LEU A 96 22.68 1.02 -14.96
CA LEU A 96 22.80 -0.37 -14.48
C LEU A 96 23.67 -1.26 -15.39
N PRO A 97 24.39 -2.23 -14.81
CA PRO A 97 24.94 -3.34 -15.58
C PRO A 97 23.87 -4.07 -16.39
N LEU A 98 24.22 -4.62 -17.55
CA LEU A 98 23.27 -5.29 -18.47
C LEU A 98 22.43 -6.38 -17.79
N GLU A 99 23.04 -7.16 -16.88
CA GLU A 99 22.34 -8.19 -16.12
C GLU A 99 21.23 -7.62 -15.23
N GLN A 100 21.53 -6.53 -14.51
CA GLN A 100 20.55 -5.85 -13.67
C GLN A 100 19.47 -5.19 -14.54
N MET A 101 19.83 -4.57 -15.66
CA MET A 101 18.83 -4.03 -16.59
C MET A 101 17.88 -5.11 -17.12
N ASN A 102 18.39 -6.30 -17.45
CA ASN A 102 17.56 -7.43 -17.86
C ASN A 102 16.63 -7.91 -16.73
N ARG A 103 17.13 -7.95 -15.50
CA ARG A 103 16.33 -8.27 -14.32
C ARG A 103 15.22 -7.25 -14.08
N LEU A 104 15.52 -5.95 -14.21
CA LEU A 104 14.54 -4.87 -14.13
C LEU A 104 13.41 -5.08 -15.14
N HIS A 105 13.75 -5.32 -16.41
CA HIS A 105 12.78 -5.59 -17.46
C HIS A 105 11.89 -6.80 -17.15
N ALA A 106 12.49 -7.89 -16.68
CA ALA A 106 11.75 -9.09 -16.32
C ALA A 106 10.77 -8.83 -15.16
N LEU A 107 11.22 -8.12 -14.12
CA LEU A 107 10.38 -7.77 -12.98
C LEU A 107 9.22 -6.85 -13.36
N VAL A 108 9.45 -5.83 -14.19
CA VAL A 108 8.38 -4.95 -14.67
C VAL A 108 7.33 -5.75 -15.45
N TYR A 109 7.76 -6.66 -16.33
CA TYR A 109 6.85 -7.54 -17.05
C TYR A 109 6.03 -8.42 -16.10
N SER A 110 6.67 -9.04 -15.10
CA SER A 110 5.97 -9.83 -14.09
C SER A 110 4.98 -9.01 -13.26
N CYS A 111 5.27 -7.73 -12.98
CA CYS A 111 4.35 -6.83 -12.31
C CYS A 111 3.11 -6.53 -13.17
N VAL A 112 3.28 -6.29 -14.47
CA VAL A 112 2.17 -6.08 -15.42
C VAL A 112 1.29 -7.32 -15.53
N ASP A 113 1.90 -8.50 -15.64
CA ASP A 113 1.15 -9.76 -15.67
C ASP A 113 0.39 -10.01 -14.36
N ALA A 114 1.01 -9.73 -13.21
CA ALA A 114 0.36 -9.85 -11.90
C ALA A 114 -0.81 -8.87 -11.73
N SER A 115 -0.66 -7.61 -12.14
CA SER A 115 -1.70 -6.58 -11.98
C SER A 115 -2.96 -6.89 -12.78
N HIS A 116 -2.82 -7.56 -13.93
CA HIS A 116 -3.94 -7.96 -14.79
C HIS A 116 -4.65 -9.25 -14.32
N LYS A 117 -4.01 -10.06 -13.45
CA LYS A 117 -4.59 -11.30 -12.94
C LYS A 117 -5.53 -11.04 -11.76
N ASN A 118 -6.81 -11.29 -11.96
CA ASN A 118 -7.81 -11.20 -10.90
C ASN A 118 -7.99 -12.53 -10.17
N LEU A 119 -8.22 -12.46 -8.86
CA LEU A 119 -8.60 -13.62 -8.07
C LEU A 119 -9.95 -14.16 -8.57
N THR A 120 -9.98 -15.42 -8.99
CA THR A 120 -11.22 -16.05 -9.46
C THR A 120 -12.25 -16.18 -8.34
N LYS A 121 -13.54 -16.27 -8.68
CA LYS A 121 -14.61 -16.47 -7.67
C LYS A 121 -14.36 -17.71 -6.81
N ALA A 122 -13.91 -18.80 -7.43
CA ALA A 122 -13.60 -20.05 -6.74
C ALA A 122 -12.41 -19.90 -5.79
N ALA A 123 -11.31 -19.27 -6.25
CA ALA A 123 -10.15 -19.01 -5.40
C ALA A 123 -10.51 -18.09 -4.23
N ARG A 124 -11.31 -17.04 -4.45
CA ARG A 124 -11.79 -16.15 -3.39
C ARG A 124 -12.61 -16.90 -2.33
N ALA A 125 -13.56 -17.75 -2.75
CA ALA A 125 -14.35 -18.55 -1.83
C ALA A 125 -13.49 -19.53 -1.02
N TYR A 126 -12.53 -20.19 -1.67
CA TYR A 126 -11.57 -21.06 -1.01
C TYR A 126 -10.72 -20.32 0.04
N THR A 127 -10.19 -19.14 -0.31
CA THR A 127 -9.39 -18.31 0.60
C THR A 127 -10.20 -17.87 1.82
N LEU A 128 -11.45 -17.42 1.64
CA LEU A 128 -12.32 -17.04 2.76
C LEU A 128 -12.61 -18.22 3.70
N GLU A 129 -12.90 -19.40 3.14
CA GLU A 129 -13.13 -20.60 3.93
C GLU A 129 -11.86 -21.03 4.70
N SER A 130 -10.68 -20.85 4.10
CA SER A 130 -9.40 -21.10 4.77
C SER A 130 -9.17 -20.18 5.97
N PHE A 131 -9.46 -18.88 5.84
CA PHE A 131 -9.39 -17.93 6.96
C PHE A 131 -10.34 -18.33 8.10
N LYS A 132 -11.59 -18.65 7.75
CA LYS A 132 -12.61 -19.10 8.72
C LYS A 132 -12.16 -20.36 9.48
N LYS A 133 -11.64 -21.37 8.78
CA LYS A 133 -11.12 -22.61 9.39
C LYS A 133 -9.91 -22.37 10.29
N SER A 134 -9.09 -21.38 9.95
CA SER A 134 -7.89 -21.01 10.71
C SER A 134 -8.20 -20.11 11.91
N GLY A 135 -9.48 -19.80 12.18
CA GLY A 135 -9.89 -18.92 13.27
C GLY A 135 -9.58 -17.43 13.04
N ILE A 136 -9.23 -17.04 11.82
CA ILE A 136 -9.00 -15.64 11.45
C ILE A 136 -10.38 -15.04 11.16
N THR A 137 -10.88 -14.23 12.11
CA THR A 137 -12.24 -13.68 12.09
C THR A 137 -12.30 -12.16 12.15
N THR A 138 -11.16 -11.48 12.11
CA THR A 138 -11.05 -10.02 12.22
C THR A 138 -10.44 -9.42 10.96
N CYS A 139 -10.91 -8.24 10.57
CA CYS A 139 -10.30 -7.45 9.49
C CYS A 139 -8.84 -7.12 9.84
N TYR A 140 -7.90 -7.42 8.95
CA TYR A 140 -6.48 -7.12 9.18
C TYR A 140 -6.18 -5.61 9.26
N MET A 141 -7.00 -4.75 8.63
CA MET A 141 -6.79 -3.30 8.61
C MET A 141 -7.35 -2.61 9.85
N CYS A 142 -8.64 -2.82 10.12
CA CYS A 142 -9.35 -2.06 11.15
C CYS A 142 -9.65 -2.86 12.41
N GLY A 143 -9.44 -4.19 12.41
CA GLY A 143 -9.65 -5.07 13.55
C GLY A 143 -11.11 -5.39 13.90
N VAL A 144 -12.08 -4.96 13.08
CA VAL A 144 -13.50 -5.32 13.26
C VAL A 144 -13.72 -6.82 13.05
N GLU A 145 -14.62 -7.43 13.82
CA GLU A 145 -15.09 -8.79 13.56
C GLU A 145 -15.83 -8.89 12.23
N ILE A 146 -15.50 -9.94 11.49
CA ILE A 146 -16.01 -10.22 10.16
C ILE A 146 -17.27 -11.07 10.24
N ASP A 147 -18.31 -10.60 9.58
CA ASP A 147 -19.52 -11.39 9.33
C ASP A 147 -19.33 -12.21 8.05
N PHE A 148 -19.16 -13.53 8.21
CA PHE A 148 -19.06 -14.47 7.08
C PHE A 148 -20.42 -14.85 6.49
N ASN A 149 -21.53 -14.51 7.14
CA ASN A 149 -22.88 -14.90 6.74
C ASN A 149 -23.60 -13.78 5.96
N SER A 150 -23.22 -12.52 6.19
CA SER A 150 -23.75 -11.38 5.44
C SER A 150 -22.91 -11.07 4.21
N VAL A 151 -23.56 -10.68 3.11
CA VAL A 151 -22.91 -10.22 1.87
C VAL A 151 -22.90 -8.69 1.79
N GLU A 152 -23.91 -8.03 2.38
CA GLU A 152 -24.12 -6.59 2.24
C GLU A 152 -23.65 -5.75 3.41
N ALA A 153 -23.39 -6.35 4.58
CA ALA A 153 -22.89 -5.61 5.73
C ALA A 153 -21.51 -4.98 5.43
N SER A 154 -21.22 -3.83 6.05
CA SER A 154 -19.90 -3.18 5.93
C SER A 154 -18.77 -4.05 6.46
N ASN A 155 -19.05 -4.87 7.48
CA ASN A 155 -18.13 -5.85 8.04
C ASN A 155 -18.23 -7.24 7.39
N SER A 156 -18.85 -7.38 6.21
CA SER A 156 -18.87 -8.66 5.49
C SER A 156 -17.48 -9.08 5.03
N ALA A 157 -17.26 -10.39 4.94
CA ALA A 157 -15.98 -10.97 4.59
C ALA A 157 -15.55 -10.62 3.15
N SER A 158 -14.31 -10.16 3.01
CA SER A 158 -13.66 -9.91 1.71
C SER A 158 -12.21 -10.35 1.75
N VAL A 159 -11.64 -10.59 0.57
CA VAL A 159 -10.23 -10.93 0.40
C VAL A 159 -9.54 -9.74 -0.25
N GLU A 160 -8.49 -9.27 0.39
CA GLU A 160 -7.70 -8.11 -0.01
C GLU A 160 -6.24 -8.51 -0.24
N HIS A 161 -5.59 -7.79 -1.15
CA HIS A 161 -4.16 -7.92 -1.38
C HIS A 161 -3.37 -7.04 -0.40
N LEU A 162 -2.43 -7.63 0.34
CA LEU A 162 -1.55 -6.88 1.25
C LEU A 162 -0.71 -5.87 0.47
N PHE A 163 0.03 -6.36 -0.53
CA PHE A 163 0.70 -5.55 -1.54
C PHE A 163 -0.26 -5.31 -2.71
N PRO A 164 -0.62 -4.06 -3.03
CA PRO A 164 -1.68 -3.77 -4.01
C PRO A 164 -1.34 -4.24 -5.42
N LYS A 165 -2.37 -4.60 -6.19
CA LYS A 165 -2.23 -5.14 -7.55
C LYS A 165 -1.60 -4.14 -8.52
N GLU A 166 -1.95 -2.86 -8.42
CA GLU A 166 -1.34 -1.83 -9.29
C GLU A 166 0.17 -1.68 -9.10
N TYR A 167 0.71 -2.17 -7.98
CA TYR A 167 2.15 -2.20 -7.73
C TYR A 167 2.81 -3.53 -8.07
N GLY A 168 2.09 -4.48 -8.66
CA GLY A 168 2.61 -5.81 -8.98
C GLY A 168 2.39 -6.85 -7.87
N GLY A 169 1.42 -6.60 -6.98
CA GLY A 169 0.94 -7.60 -6.03
C GLY A 169 0.15 -8.71 -6.73
N ASP A 170 0.52 -9.97 -6.51
CA ASP A 170 -0.12 -11.14 -7.11
C ASP A 170 -1.10 -11.82 -6.14
N SER A 171 -1.83 -12.84 -6.61
CA SER A 171 -2.87 -13.55 -5.85
C SER A 171 -2.39 -14.80 -5.11
N ARG A 172 -1.10 -14.88 -4.77
CA ARG A 172 -0.59 -15.97 -3.90
C ARG A 172 -1.06 -15.78 -2.46
N GLN A 173 -1.12 -16.88 -1.71
CA GLN A 173 -1.73 -16.90 -0.38
C GLN A 173 -1.07 -15.90 0.60
N GLU A 174 0.25 -15.74 0.52
CA GLU A 174 1.03 -14.84 1.38
C GLU A 174 0.71 -13.36 1.15
N ASN A 175 0.17 -13.01 -0.02
CA ASN A 175 -0.24 -11.65 -0.35
C ASN A 175 -1.74 -11.41 -0.13
N LEU A 176 -2.48 -12.40 0.37
CA LEU A 176 -3.93 -12.27 0.61
C LEU A 176 -4.22 -12.18 2.10
N ALA A 177 -5.12 -11.28 2.48
CA ALA A 177 -5.58 -11.11 3.86
C ALA A 177 -7.09 -10.98 3.95
N LEU A 178 -7.63 -11.31 5.13
CA LEU A 178 -9.04 -11.13 5.45
C LEU A 178 -9.33 -9.67 5.79
N SER A 179 -10.21 -9.04 5.02
CA SER A 179 -10.66 -7.67 5.25
C SER A 179 -12.18 -7.59 5.34
N CYS A 180 -12.70 -6.55 5.98
CA CYS A 180 -14.10 -6.19 5.80
C CYS A 180 -14.32 -5.52 4.44
N LYS A 181 -15.52 -5.68 3.89
CA LYS A 181 -15.96 -5.06 2.62
C LYS A 181 -15.71 -3.55 2.59
N ASP A 182 -15.94 -2.85 3.69
CA ASP A 182 -15.75 -1.40 3.78
C ASP A 182 -14.28 -0.99 3.65
N CYS A 183 -13.37 -1.62 4.42
CA CYS A 183 -11.94 -1.32 4.32
C CYS A 183 -11.39 -1.70 2.95
N ASN A 184 -11.78 -2.86 2.40
CA ASN A 184 -11.37 -3.28 1.06
C ASN A 184 -11.80 -2.27 -0.01
N LYS A 185 -13.08 -1.86 0.01
CA LYS A 185 -13.62 -0.83 -0.89
C LYS A 185 -12.86 0.49 -0.79
N HIS A 186 -12.48 0.90 0.42
CA HIS A 186 -11.78 2.16 0.63
C HIS A 186 -10.29 2.08 0.28
N LYS A 187 -9.64 0.94 0.54
CA LYS A 187 -8.27 0.63 0.14
C LYS A 187 -8.13 0.64 -1.38
N ASP A 188 -9.05 0.00 -2.11
CA ASP A 188 -8.98 -0.09 -3.57
C ASP A 188 -7.70 -0.82 -4.06
N ASP A 189 -7.59 -1.09 -5.36
CA ASP A 189 -6.49 -1.89 -5.94
C ASP A 189 -5.13 -1.17 -5.96
N HIS A 190 -5.12 0.12 -5.58
CA HIS A 190 -4.00 1.02 -5.83
C HIS A 190 -3.44 1.73 -4.61
N MET A 191 -4.07 1.63 -3.44
CA MET A 191 -3.66 2.46 -2.31
C MET A 191 -2.37 1.96 -1.67
N HIS A 192 -1.37 2.84 -1.66
CA HIS A 192 -0.28 2.81 -0.69
C HIS A 192 -0.37 4.07 0.20
N PRO A 193 -0.04 4.01 1.51
CA PRO A 193 -0.05 5.19 2.40
C PRO A 193 0.73 6.38 1.84
N SER A 194 1.80 6.11 1.11
CA SER A 194 2.66 7.14 0.52
C SER A 194 2.08 7.85 -0.71
N ASP A 195 0.93 7.41 -1.23
CA ASP A 195 0.20 8.13 -2.28
C ASP A 195 -0.58 9.32 -1.74
N PHE A 196 -0.76 9.39 -0.42
CA PHE A 196 -1.51 10.47 0.18
C PHE A 196 -0.64 11.71 0.27
N HIS A 197 -1.08 12.74 -0.44
CA HIS A 197 -0.76 14.13 -0.18
C HIS A 197 -1.04 14.44 1.30
N PHE A 198 0.01 14.47 2.14
CA PHE A 198 -0.11 14.71 3.58
C PHE A 198 -0.79 16.06 3.88
N GLU A 199 -0.69 17.02 2.96
CA GLU A 199 -1.41 18.29 3.00
C GLU A 199 -2.94 18.14 2.95
N LYS A 200 -3.46 17.04 2.39
CA LYS A 200 -4.90 16.73 2.40
C LYS A 200 -5.39 16.22 3.76
N ILE A 201 -4.47 15.71 4.58
CA ILE A 201 -4.72 15.21 5.94
C ILE A 201 -4.10 16.22 6.90
N SER A 202 -4.64 17.44 6.88
CA SER A 202 -4.35 18.52 7.82
C SER A 202 -5.62 19.29 8.09
N THR A 203 -6.02 19.41 9.36
CA THR A 203 -7.19 20.20 9.74
C THR A 203 -6.89 21.13 10.90
N LYS A 204 -7.45 22.34 10.79
CA LYS A 204 -7.42 23.39 11.82
C LYS A 204 -8.53 23.23 12.86
N HIS A 205 -9.34 22.19 12.75
CA HIS A 205 -10.48 21.95 13.62
C HIS A 205 -10.18 20.81 14.59
N ASP A 206 -10.69 20.90 15.81
CA ASP A 206 -10.66 19.81 16.79
C ASP A 206 -11.75 18.75 16.52
N LYS A 207 -11.67 17.63 17.23
CA LYS A 207 -12.64 16.52 17.17
C LYS A 207 -14.09 16.92 17.42
N THR A 208 -14.34 17.97 18.21
CA THR A 208 -15.70 18.42 18.59
C THR A 208 -16.37 19.23 17.48
N HIS A 209 -15.58 19.75 16.54
CA HIS A 209 -16.08 20.60 15.48
C HIS A 209 -16.81 19.80 14.40
N LYS A 210 -18.01 20.25 13.99
CA LYS A 210 -18.89 19.56 13.02
C LYS A 210 -18.24 19.27 11.65
N LYS A 211 -17.21 20.03 11.27
CA LYS A 211 -16.48 19.83 10.00
C LYS A 211 -15.29 18.87 10.12
N PHE A 212 -14.87 18.53 11.34
CA PHE A 212 -13.72 17.66 11.59
C PHE A 212 -13.89 16.32 10.90
N ALA A 213 -15.02 15.65 11.16
CA ALA A 213 -15.27 14.34 10.58
C ALA A 213 -15.39 14.36 9.05
N LYS A 214 -15.91 15.46 8.47
CA LYS A 214 -15.97 15.60 7.02
C LYS A 214 -14.59 15.79 6.36
N GLN A 215 -13.60 16.30 7.10
CA GLN A 215 -12.26 16.57 6.58
C GLN A 215 -11.30 15.41 6.86
N LEU A 216 -11.29 14.90 8.08
CA LEU A 216 -10.34 13.89 8.52
C LEU A 216 -10.87 12.45 8.37
N PHE A 217 -12.16 12.24 8.65
CA PHE A 217 -12.80 10.91 8.61
C PHE A 217 -13.43 10.59 7.26
N VAL A 218 -12.81 11.03 6.16
CA VAL A 218 -13.05 10.35 4.88
C VAL A 218 -12.48 8.94 5.06
N SER A 219 -13.31 7.91 4.94
CA SER A 219 -12.91 6.51 5.27
C SER A 219 -11.60 6.10 4.61
N ARG A 220 -11.32 6.63 3.41
CA ARG A 220 -10.06 6.43 2.68
C ARG A 220 -8.82 6.97 3.42
N HIS A 221 -8.90 8.14 4.05
CA HIS A 221 -7.81 8.69 4.87
C HIS A 221 -7.57 7.83 6.12
N VAL A 222 -8.64 7.34 6.74
CA VAL A 222 -8.52 6.48 7.93
C VAL A 222 -7.82 5.16 7.58
N VAL A 223 -8.19 4.52 6.47
CA VAL A 223 -7.49 3.33 5.97
C VAL A 223 -6.01 3.63 5.70
N ALA A 224 -5.70 4.79 5.12
CA ALA A 224 -4.31 5.21 4.92
C ALA A 224 -3.53 5.35 6.23
N MET A 225 -4.16 5.86 7.31
CA MET A 225 -3.53 5.97 8.62
C MET A 225 -3.27 4.59 9.23
N TRP A 226 -4.22 3.66 9.12
CA TRP A 226 -4.00 2.29 9.56
C TRP A 226 -2.84 1.65 8.81
N LEU A 227 -2.82 1.75 7.48
CA LEU A 227 -1.75 1.17 6.66
C LEU A 227 -0.39 1.85 6.89
N LYS A 228 -0.34 3.16 7.18
CA LYS A 228 0.89 3.89 7.55
C LYS A 228 1.56 3.25 8.77
N GLU A 229 0.76 2.90 9.77
CA GLU A 229 1.20 2.31 11.03
C GLU A 229 1.23 0.77 10.95
N ASN A 230 1.31 0.19 9.76
CA ASN A 230 1.29 -1.27 9.51
C ASN A 230 0.10 -2.01 10.14
N CYS A 231 -1.03 -1.30 10.30
CA CYS A 231 -2.23 -1.78 11.00
C CYS A 231 -1.94 -2.22 12.45
N GLU A 232 -0.96 -1.60 13.10
CA GLU A 232 -0.58 -1.84 14.48
C GLU A 232 -0.93 -0.64 15.36
N CYS A 233 -1.33 -0.89 16.61
CA CYS A 233 -1.49 0.18 17.58
C CYS A 233 -0.15 0.87 17.84
N THR A 234 -0.07 2.17 17.61
CA THR A 234 1.14 2.99 17.82
C THR A 234 1.63 2.97 19.28
N ILE A 235 0.76 2.65 20.25
CA ILE A 235 1.10 2.63 21.68
C ILE A 235 1.65 1.26 22.11
N CYS A 236 0.98 0.16 21.75
CA CYS A 236 1.34 -1.19 22.24
C CYS A 236 1.95 -2.12 21.18
N GLY A 237 2.01 -1.70 19.91
CA GLY A 237 2.54 -2.48 18.79
C GLY A 237 1.68 -3.68 18.37
N LYS A 238 0.52 -3.90 18.99
CA LYS A 238 -0.35 -5.03 18.62
C LYS A 238 -1.05 -4.74 17.28
N HIS A 239 -0.98 -5.70 16.36
CA HIS A 239 -1.70 -5.65 15.08
C HIS A 239 -3.23 -5.70 15.28
N ALA A 240 -3.99 -5.07 14.39
CA ALA A 240 -5.45 -4.93 14.47
C ALA A 240 -6.18 -6.28 14.60
N SER A 241 -5.65 -7.32 13.95
CA SER A 241 -6.18 -8.68 14.05
C SER A 241 -6.11 -9.30 15.44
N SER A 242 -5.28 -8.75 16.33
CA SER A 242 -5.09 -9.21 17.70
C SER A 242 -5.52 -8.19 18.73
N ALA A 243 -5.40 -6.89 18.41
CA ALA A 243 -5.78 -5.78 19.27
C ALA A 243 -7.28 -5.43 19.19
N GLY A 244 -7.99 -5.95 18.18
CA GLY A 244 -9.35 -5.55 17.88
C GLY A 244 -9.39 -4.19 17.17
N ARG A 245 -10.52 -3.50 17.31
CA ARG A 245 -10.80 -2.29 16.53
C ARG A 245 -9.76 -1.20 16.77
N LEU A 246 -9.19 -0.69 15.67
CA LEU A 246 -8.29 0.46 15.70
C LEU A 246 -9.05 1.78 15.46
N GLU A 247 -8.65 2.81 16.18
CA GLU A 247 -9.14 4.18 16.07
C GLU A 247 -7.99 5.16 15.89
N VAL A 248 -8.22 6.29 15.24
CA VAL A 248 -7.18 7.33 15.08
C VAL A 248 -7.17 8.25 16.30
N PHE A 249 -5.97 8.63 16.72
CA PHE A 249 -5.77 9.58 17.80
C PHE A 249 -4.69 10.61 17.42
N GLN A 250 -4.63 11.69 18.21
CA GLN A 250 -3.64 12.74 18.04
C GLN A 250 -2.48 12.44 18.98
N LYS A 251 -1.25 12.33 18.43
CA LYS A 251 -0.06 12.00 19.23
C LYS A 251 0.28 13.14 20.20
N GLU A 252 0.25 14.37 19.69
CA GLU A 252 0.54 15.62 20.40
C GLU A 252 -0.73 16.50 20.45
N PRO A 253 -1.44 16.55 21.60
CA PRO A 253 -2.71 17.27 21.72
C PRO A 253 -2.62 18.80 21.52
N GLN A 254 -1.42 19.37 21.62
CA GLN A 254 -1.18 20.81 21.48
C GLN A 254 -0.92 21.25 20.03
N ASP A 255 -0.77 20.30 19.11
CA ASP A 255 -0.60 20.59 17.69
C ASP A 255 -1.95 20.40 16.94
N SER A 256 -1.97 20.70 15.66
CA SER A 256 -3.08 20.42 14.77
C SER A 256 -3.17 18.92 14.41
N TRP A 257 -4.31 18.51 13.88
CA TRP A 257 -4.46 17.18 13.32
C TRP A 257 -3.84 17.16 11.93
N HIS A 258 -2.67 16.55 11.79
CA HIS A 258 -2.02 16.35 10.50
C HIS A 258 -1.41 14.96 10.38
N PHE A 259 -1.10 14.53 9.15
CA PHE A 259 -0.60 13.20 8.83
C PHE A 259 0.51 12.64 9.75
N LEU A 260 1.43 13.49 10.20
CA LEU A 260 2.55 13.09 11.07
C LEU A 260 2.13 13.00 12.55
N ASN A 261 1.16 13.79 12.98
CA ASN A 261 0.63 13.83 14.33
C ASN A 261 -0.62 12.95 14.54
N ILE A 262 -0.95 12.11 13.56
CA ILE A 262 -2.03 11.12 13.68
C ILE A 262 -1.40 9.75 13.91
N GLY A 263 -1.79 9.11 15.01
CA GLY A 263 -1.50 7.72 15.32
C GLY A 263 -2.75 6.87 15.27
N VAL A 264 -2.59 5.56 15.45
CA VAL A 264 -3.70 4.61 15.56
C VAL A 264 -3.60 3.84 16.89
N GLN A 265 -4.72 3.66 17.57
CA GLN A 265 -4.78 3.02 18.88
C GLN A 265 -5.86 1.95 18.94
N CYS A 266 -5.64 0.90 19.71
CA CYS A 266 -6.67 -0.08 20.01
C CYS A 266 -7.57 0.39 21.17
N SER A 267 -8.68 -0.32 21.37
CA SER A 267 -9.64 -0.04 22.44
C SER A 267 -9.05 -0.01 23.84
N ASP A 268 -7.98 -0.76 24.10
CA ASP A 268 -7.31 -0.82 25.41
C ASP A 268 -6.70 0.54 25.82
N HIS A 269 -6.41 1.41 24.86
CA HIS A 269 -5.81 2.73 25.08
C HIS A 269 -6.78 3.88 24.74
N ASN A 270 -8.04 3.58 24.49
CA ASN A 270 -9.05 4.60 24.26
C ASN A 270 -9.50 5.15 25.61
N GLU A 271 -8.73 6.09 26.15
CA GLU A 271 -9.19 6.95 27.25
C GLU A 271 -10.30 7.84 26.67
N GLY A 272 -11.55 7.43 26.91
CA GLY A 272 -12.76 8.01 26.30
C GLY A 272 -12.94 9.50 26.53
#